data_AF-A0AAQ5YMF7-F1
#
_entry.id   AF-A0AAQ5YMF7-F1
#
_cell.length_a   1.000
_cell.length_b   1.000
_cell.length_c   1.000
_cell.angle_alpha   90.00
_cell.angle_beta   90.00
_cell.angle_gamma   90.00
#
_symmetry.space_group_name_H-M   'P 1'
#
loop_
_entity.id
_entity.type
_entity.pdbx_description
1 polymer ?
#
loop_
_entity_poly.entity_id
_entity_poly.type
_entity_poly.pdbx_seq_one_letter_code
_entity_poly.pdbx_strand_id
1 'polypeptide(L)'
;MAPRPSSGELWGLHLMPPRILVDCCLPNGMMVSLECLRETPLISIKQQLFTEARKYPLYHLLQEESCYIFVGVTQEAEREEFYDETRRLCDLRLFHPILKVIEPLGNREEKILNREIGFAIGMPVCEFEMMKDPEIQDFRRSILSVCREAMEEREGGGAHSQALYVYPPNVESCPQLPQHIYSKLDKGRLIVTIWVIVSPSNSKQKYTLKVSHDSLPEQLIAESIRKKSRSMHLSPQQLRLCVQEYQGQYILKGPTAVCHLRQRQHPGHRQGLSVCLSVCLSVCLSVCLMICLSVCLTTCLSACRSM
;
A
#
# COMPACT_ATOMS: atom_id res chain seq x y z
N MET A 1 13.18 12.13 -28.07
CA MET A 1 13.51 11.44 -26.79
C MET A 1 13.22 9.98 -27.01
N ALA A 2 14.26 9.13 -27.05
CA ALA A 2 14.07 7.72 -27.41
C ALA A 2 13.29 7.02 -26.28
N PRO A 3 12.10 6.47 -26.56
CA PRO A 3 11.37 5.69 -25.57
C PRO A 3 12.15 4.45 -25.17
N ARG A 4 11.87 3.95 -23.95
CA ARG A 4 12.51 2.77 -23.33
C ARG A 4 12.63 1.60 -24.33
N PRO A 5 13.85 1.18 -24.71
CA PRO A 5 14.04 0.01 -25.55
C PRO A 5 13.87 -1.26 -24.69
N SER A 6 12.60 -1.65 -24.52
CA SER A 6 12.13 -2.87 -23.84
C SER A 6 12.33 -2.94 -22.31
N SER A 7 11.42 -3.67 -21.64
CA SER A 7 11.37 -3.90 -20.19
C SER A 7 12.27 -5.04 -19.72
N GLY A 8 13.46 -5.19 -20.32
CA GLY A 8 14.33 -6.33 -20.05
C GLY A 8 15.10 -6.22 -18.73
N GLU A 9 15.57 -7.36 -18.22
CA GLU A 9 16.44 -7.40 -17.04
C GLU A 9 17.87 -6.95 -17.35
N LEU A 10 18.35 -7.18 -18.58
CA LEU A 10 19.65 -6.74 -19.10
C LEU A 10 19.48 -6.16 -20.51
N TRP A 11 20.32 -5.21 -20.93
CA TRP A 11 20.27 -4.70 -22.30
C TRP A 11 20.34 -5.83 -23.35
N GLY A 12 19.38 -5.86 -24.27
CA GLY A 12 19.30 -6.89 -25.31
C GLY A 12 18.80 -8.26 -24.83
N LEU A 13 18.51 -8.44 -23.53
CA LEU A 13 17.94 -9.66 -22.96
C LEU A 13 16.72 -9.34 -22.09
N HIS A 14 15.55 -9.80 -22.53
CA HIS A 14 14.33 -9.65 -21.72
C HIS A 14 14.45 -10.35 -20.35
N LEU A 15 15.15 -11.48 -20.32
CA LEU A 15 15.33 -12.33 -19.15
C LEU A 15 16.80 -12.72 -19.04
N MET A 16 17.44 -12.43 -17.90
CA MET A 16 18.78 -12.94 -17.60
C MET A 16 18.75 -14.47 -17.51
N PRO A 17 19.81 -15.17 -17.98
CA PRO A 17 19.98 -16.59 -17.72
C PRO A 17 19.99 -16.89 -16.21
N PRO A 18 19.66 -18.13 -15.78
CA PRO A 18 19.66 -18.50 -14.36
C PRO A 18 21.00 -18.24 -13.66
N ARG A 19 22.11 -18.43 -14.37
CA ARG A 19 23.47 -18.12 -13.92
C ARG A 19 24.11 -17.17 -14.93
N ILE A 20 24.76 -16.12 -14.45
CA ILE A 20 25.42 -15.12 -15.27
C ILE A 20 26.75 -14.72 -14.65
N LEU A 21 27.76 -14.48 -15.49
CA LEU A 21 29.02 -13.91 -15.05
C LEU A 21 28.85 -12.40 -14.88
N VAL A 22 29.22 -11.90 -13.70
CA VAL A 22 29.22 -10.49 -13.35
C VAL A 22 30.65 -10.04 -13.10
N ASP A 23 31.12 -9.05 -13.84
CA ASP A 23 32.44 -8.47 -13.64
C ASP A 23 32.40 -7.42 -12.54
N CYS A 24 33.12 -7.67 -11.46
CA CYS A 24 33.17 -6.78 -10.31
C CYS A 24 34.48 -5.97 -10.30
N CYS A 25 34.39 -4.67 -10.49
CA CYS A 25 35.52 -3.74 -10.42
C CYS A 25 35.73 -3.29 -8.96
N LEU A 26 36.81 -3.75 -8.33
CA LEU A 26 37.18 -3.41 -6.96
C LEU A 26 37.87 -2.03 -6.86
N PRO A 27 37.82 -1.36 -5.69
CA PRO A 27 38.43 -0.04 -5.48
C PRO A 27 39.96 -0.03 -5.65
N ASN A 28 40.61 -1.17 -5.42
CA ASN A 28 42.05 -1.36 -5.59
C ASN A 28 42.49 -1.56 -7.06
N GLY A 29 41.57 -1.41 -8.02
CA GLY A 29 41.84 -1.53 -9.46
C GLY A 29 41.75 -2.95 -10.00
N MET A 30 41.46 -3.95 -9.17
CA MET A 30 41.28 -5.34 -9.61
C MET A 30 39.88 -5.58 -10.19
N MET A 31 39.79 -6.47 -11.17
CA MET A 31 38.52 -6.96 -11.71
C MET A 31 38.37 -8.44 -11.37
N VAL A 32 37.22 -8.80 -10.78
CA VAL A 32 36.89 -10.17 -10.35
C VAL A 32 35.60 -10.59 -11.02
N SER A 33 35.64 -11.62 -11.87
CA SER A 33 34.43 -12.18 -12.49
C SER A 33 33.79 -13.21 -11.56
N LEU A 34 32.53 -12.99 -11.19
CA LEU A 34 31.75 -13.88 -10.33
C LEU A 34 30.61 -14.53 -11.10
N GLU A 35 30.40 -15.82 -10.90
CA GLU A 35 29.20 -16.49 -11.39
C GLU A 35 28.07 -16.35 -10.36
N CYS A 36 27.05 -15.56 -10.70
CA CYS A 36 25.93 -15.25 -9.81
C CYS A 36 24.63 -15.87 -10.34
N LEU A 37 23.71 -16.22 -9.44
CA LEU A 37 22.33 -16.49 -9.85
C LEU A 37 21.62 -15.16 -10.08
N ARG A 38 20.73 -15.10 -11.08
CA ARG A 38 19.98 -13.89 -11.42
C ARG A 38 19.13 -13.36 -10.25
N GLU A 39 18.63 -14.24 -9.38
CA GLU A 39 17.83 -13.87 -8.20
C GLU A 39 18.67 -13.52 -6.97
N THR A 40 20.00 -13.64 -7.02
CA THR A 40 20.85 -13.40 -5.85
C THR A 40 20.78 -11.92 -5.44
N PRO A 41 20.50 -11.62 -4.16
CA PRO A 41 20.57 -10.26 -3.63
C PRO A 41 21.99 -9.69 -3.66
N LEU A 42 22.10 -8.37 -3.85
CA LEU A 42 23.37 -7.67 -3.87
C LEU A 42 24.20 -7.89 -2.59
N ILE A 43 23.58 -7.97 -1.42
CA ILE A 43 24.30 -8.27 -0.16
C ILE A 43 25.05 -9.60 -0.24
N SER A 44 24.43 -10.63 -0.83
CA SER A 44 25.04 -11.95 -0.98
C SER A 44 26.13 -11.94 -2.07
N ILE A 45 25.91 -11.20 -3.17
CA ILE A 45 26.94 -11.02 -4.21
C ILE A 45 28.17 -10.31 -3.61
N LYS A 46 27.98 -9.29 -2.77
CA LYS A 46 29.07 -8.55 -2.11
C LYS A 46 29.87 -9.47 -1.19
N GLN A 47 29.20 -10.27 -0.36
CA GLN A 47 29.87 -11.23 0.52
C GLN A 47 30.71 -12.27 -0.25
N GLN A 48 30.17 -12.78 -1.36
CA GLN A 48 30.90 -13.67 -2.26
C GLN A 48 32.10 -12.96 -2.90
N LEU A 49 31.91 -11.73 -3.37
CA LEU A 49 32.97 -10.91 -3.94
C LEU A 49 34.13 -10.68 -2.98
N PHE A 50 33.86 -10.27 -1.74
CA PHE A 50 34.92 -10.00 -0.77
C PHE A 50 35.61 -11.27 -0.29
N THR A 51 34.93 -12.41 -0.33
CA THR A 51 35.54 -13.72 -0.09
C THR A 51 36.46 -14.12 -1.24
N GLU A 52 36.03 -13.95 -2.49
CA GLU A 52 36.83 -14.26 -3.68
C GLU A 52 38.00 -13.28 -3.86
N ALA A 53 37.82 -12.00 -3.52
CA ALA A 53 38.85 -10.96 -3.62
C ALA A 53 40.12 -11.28 -2.81
N ARG A 54 40.02 -12.10 -1.75
CA ARG A 54 41.17 -12.58 -0.97
C ARG A 54 42.19 -13.36 -1.79
N LYS A 55 41.77 -13.92 -2.93
CA LYS A 55 42.62 -14.67 -3.85
C LYS A 55 43.37 -13.77 -4.83
N TYR A 56 43.02 -12.48 -4.88
CA TYR A 56 43.57 -11.52 -5.83
C TYR A 56 44.65 -10.62 -5.17
N PRO A 57 45.61 -10.11 -5.95
CA PRO A 57 46.59 -9.14 -5.46
C PRO A 57 45.93 -7.89 -4.85
N LEU A 58 46.70 -7.19 -4.01
CA LEU A 58 46.28 -5.92 -3.40
C LEU A 58 45.01 -6.00 -2.53
N TYR A 59 44.61 -7.19 -2.06
CA TYR A 59 43.47 -7.35 -1.16
C TYR A 59 43.62 -6.53 0.14
N HIS A 60 44.84 -6.38 0.64
CA HIS A 60 45.13 -5.60 1.85
C HIS A 60 44.80 -4.10 1.75
N LEU A 61 44.52 -3.58 0.53
CA LEU A 61 44.06 -2.20 0.31
C LEU A 61 42.54 -2.05 0.44
N LEU A 62 41.79 -3.14 0.55
CA LEU A 62 40.35 -3.12 0.74
C LEU A 62 39.99 -2.97 2.22
N GLN A 63 39.01 -2.13 2.50
CA GLN A 63 38.36 -2.04 3.82
C GLN A 63 37.36 -3.19 4.01
N GLU A 64 36.59 -3.16 5.10
CA GLU A 64 35.50 -4.11 5.31
C GLU A 64 34.40 -3.98 4.24
N GLU A 65 33.72 -5.09 3.93
CA GLU A 65 32.63 -5.11 2.93
C GLU A 65 31.47 -4.14 3.26
N SER A 66 31.31 -3.81 4.53
CA SER A 66 30.30 -2.88 5.06
C SER A 66 30.58 -1.42 4.66
N CYS A 67 31.82 -1.08 4.34
CA CYS A 67 32.26 0.26 3.91
C CYS A 67 31.91 0.56 2.46
N TYR A 68 31.41 -0.41 1.71
CA TYR A 68 31.23 -0.31 0.27
C TYR A 68 29.80 -0.56 -0.18
N ILE A 69 29.46 0.06 -1.32
CA ILE A 69 28.26 -0.20 -2.10
C ILE A 69 28.62 -0.57 -3.53
N PHE A 70 27.67 -1.13 -4.27
CA PHE A 70 27.80 -1.33 -5.70
C PHE A 70 27.31 -0.13 -6.50
N VAL A 71 27.88 0.04 -7.69
CA VAL A 71 27.45 0.98 -8.72
C VAL A 71 27.41 0.25 -10.05
N GLY A 72 26.35 0.48 -10.83
CA GLY A 72 26.21 -0.08 -12.17
C GLY A 72 25.84 1.01 -13.17
N VAL A 73 25.94 0.66 -14.44
CA VAL A 73 25.32 1.45 -15.51
C VAL A 73 24.00 0.79 -15.86
N THR A 74 22.90 1.54 -15.80
CA THR A 74 21.56 1.05 -16.09
C THR A 74 21.26 1.14 -17.59
N GLN A 75 20.20 0.47 -18.04
CA GLN A 75 19.68 0.60 -19.41
C GLN A 75 19.25 2.03 -19.78
N GLU A 76 19.10 2.91 -18.79
CA GLU A 76 18.80 4.34 -18.96
C GLU A 76 20.07 5.16 -19.23
N ALA A 77 21.22 4.50 -19.42
CA ALA A 77 22.55 5.10 -19.59
C ALA A 77 23.00 5.93 -18.38
N GLU A 78 22.48 5.58 -17.20
CA GLU A 78 22.80 6.27 -15.95
C GLU A 78 23.72 5.45 -15.05
N ARG A 79 24.55 6.16 -14.30
CA ARG A 79 25.36 5.58 -13.23
C ARG A 79 24.51 5.51 -11.95
N GLU A 80 23.97 4.33 -11.64
CA GLU A 80 23.15 4.09 -10.45
C GLU A 80 23.99 3.52 -9.30
N GLU A 81 23.89 4.15 -8.12
CA GLU A 81 24.48 3.67 -6.87
C GLU A 81 23.46 2.84 -6.09
N PHE A 82 23.79 1.58 -5.80
CA PHE A 82 22.86 0.60 -5.22
C PHE A 82 22.99 0.53 -3.68
N TYR A 83 22.26 1.41 -2.99
CA TYR A 83 22.23 1.47 -1.53
C TYR A 83 21.34 0.42 -0.86
N ASP A 84 20.29 -0.02 -1.57
CA ASP A 84 19.43 -1.13 -1.15
C ASP A 84 20.00 -2.46 -1.65
N GLU A 85 20.77 -3.10 -0.77
CA GLU A 85 21.44 -4.36 -1.07
C GLU A 85 20.52 -5.58 -0.99
N THR A 86 19.23 -5.39 -0.65
CA THR A 86 18.23 -6.47 -0.66
C THR A 86 17.73 -6.78 -2.08
N ARG A 87 17.95 -5.87 -3.02
CA ARG A 87 17.60 -6.04 -4.44
C ARG A 87 18.35 -7.21 -5.06
N ARG A 88 17.64 -7.92 -5.93
CA ARG A 88 18.19 -9.01 -6.74
C ARG A 88 18.91 -8.46 -7.96
N LEU A 89 19.90 -9.19 -8.46
CA LEU A 89 20.67 -8.84 -9.66
C LEU A 89 19.77 -8.57 -10.89
N CYS A 90 18.75 -9.40 -11.12
CA CYS A 90 17.82 -9.22 -12.23
C CYS A 90 16.97 -7.95 -12.15
N ASP A 91 16.78 -7.40 -10.96
CA ASP A 91 15.95 -6.21 -10.72
C ASP A 91 16.73 -4.91 -10.93
N LEU A 92 18.04 -4.99 -11.21
CA LEU A 92 18.95 -3.84 -11.34
C LEU A 92 18.88 -3.14 -12.71
N ARG A 93 18.28 -3.78 -13.72
CA ARG A 93 18.18 -3.26 -15.10
C ARG A 93 19.53 -2.77 -15.63
N LEU A 94 20.56 -3.59 -15.46
CA LEU A 94 21.91 -3.24 -15.89
C LEU A 94 21.97 -3.15 -17.42
N PHE A 95 22.79 -2.25 -17.92
CA PHE A 95 23.17 -2.19 -19.33
C PHE A 95 24.15 -3.32 -19.68
N HIS A 96 25.09 -3.60 -18.78
CA HIS A 96 26.02 -4.72 -18.87
C HIS A 96 26.20 -5.32 -17.47
N PRO A 97 26.47 -6.63 -17.32
CA PRO A 97 26.63 -7.28 -16.02
C PRO A 97 27.98 -6.91 -15.38
N ILE A 98 28.17 -5.61 -15.14
CA ILE A 98 29.37 -5.02 -14.53
C ILE A 98 28.92 -4.25 -13.30
N LEU A 99 29.54 -4.54 -12.17
CA LEU A 99 29.33 -3.83 -10.91
C LEU A 99 30.66 -3.25 -10.42
N LYS A 100 30.67 -1.96 -10.15
CA LYS A 100 31.82 -1.29 -9.53
C LYS A 100 31.58 -1.13 -8.03
N VAL A 101 32.57 -1.48 -7.23
CA VAL A 101 32.55 -1.27 -5.79
C VAL A 101 33.10 0.12 -5.48
N ILE A 102 32.36 0.92 -4.70
CA ILE A 102 32.79 2.26 -4.26
C ILE A 102 32.47 2.47 -2.79
N GLU A 103 33.15 3.43 -2.18
CA GLU A 103 32.72 4.00 -0.90
C GLU A 103 31.54 4.94 -1.14
N PRO A 104 30.43 4.82 -0.38
CA PRO A 104 29.24 5.64 -0.59
C PRO A 104 29.55 7.11 -0.30
N LEU A 105 29.21 8.00 -1.23
CA LEU A 105 29.30 9.45 -1.03
C LEU A 105 27.94 10.02 -0.62
N GLY A 106 27.90 10.77 0.48
CA GLY A 106 26.69 11.45 0.96
C GLY A 106 25.79 10.61 1.87
N ASN A 107 24.55 11.08 2.09
CA ASN A 107 23.60 10.44 3.01
C ASN A 107 22.89 9.24 2.34
N ARG A 108 23.02 8.05 2.94
CA ARG A 108 22.42 6.80 2.45
C ARG A 108 20.89 6.84 2.41
N GLU A 109 20.23 7.38 3.44
CA GLU A 109 18.76 7.38 3.53
C GLU A 109 18.15 8.28 2.45
N GLU A 110 18.74 9.45 2.23
CA GLU A 110 18.33 10.40 1.20
C GLU A 110 18.45 9.78 -0.21
N LYS A 111 19.53 9.04 -0.47
CA LYS A 111 19.77 8.40 -1.76
C LYS A 111 18.81 7.26 -2.05
N ILE A 112 18.45 6.46 -1.04
CA ILE A 112 17.41 5.43 -1.16
C ILE A 112 16.07 6.09 -1.50
N LEU A 113 15.69 7.14 -0.77
CA LEU A 113 14.43 7.86 -0.99
C LEU A 113 14.36 8.50 -2.39
N ASN A 114 15.43 9.18 -2.83
CA ASN A 114 15.50 9.79 -4.16
C ASN A 114 15.33 8.77 -5.28
N ARG A 115 15.84 7.54 -5.08
CA ARG A 115 15.67 6.45 -6.03
C ARG A 115 14.23 5.92 -6.07
N GLU A 116 13.59 5.74 -4.92
CA GLU A 116 12.17 5.33 -4.86
C GLU A 116 11.25 6.37 -5.52
N ILE A 117 11.50 7.66 -5.25
CA ILE A 117 10.83 8.78 -5.90
C ILE A 117 11.06 8.73 -7.42
N GLY A 118 12.32 8.60 -7.85
CA GLY A 118 12.64 8.59 -9.28
C GLY A 118 12.02 7.42 -10.03
N PHE A 119 11.98 6.23 -9.39
CA PHE A 119 11.29 5.06 -9.94
C PHE A 119 9.77 5.29 -10.09
N ALA A 120 9.13 5.90 -9.08
CA ALA A 120 7.71 6.20 -9.12
C ALA A 120 7.35 7.24 -10.20
N ILE A 121 8.21 8.25 -10.40
CA ILE A 121 8.05 9.26 -11.45
C ILE A 121 8.40 8.68 -12.84
N GLY A 122 9.31 7.70 -12.88
CA GLY A 122 9.91 7.20 -14.11
C GLY A 122 11.01 8.10 -14.66
N MET A 123 11.58 8.96 -13.80
CA MET A 123 12.67 9.89 -14.09
C MET A 123 13.57 10.03 -12.84
N PRO A 124 14.89 9.94 -12.99
CA PRO A 124 15.87 10.15 -11.91
C PRO A 124 15.77 11.54 -11.28
N VAL A 125 15.89 11.61 -9.94
CA VAL A 125 15.76 12.90 -9.21
C VAL A 125 16.91 13.87 -9.52
N CYS A 126 18.11 13.35 -9.82
CA CYS A 126 19.27 14.17 -10.18
C CYS A 126 19.07 14.96 -11.48
N GLU A 127 18.21 14.53 -12.41
CA GLU A 127 17.87 15.32 -13.60
C GLU A 127 17.27 16.68 -13.20
N PHE A 128 16.43 16.72 -12.16
CA PHE A 128 15.86 17.97 -11.64
C PHE A 128 16.91 18.87 -10.95
N GLU A 129 18.00 18.29 -10.44
CA GLU A 129 19.10 19.04 -9.85
C GLU A 129 19.99 19.70 -10.90
N MET A 130 20.11 19.09 -12.08
CA MET A 130 20.90 19.63 -13.19
C MET A 130 20.19 20.76 -13.95
N MET A 131 18.89 20.96 -13.75
CA MET A 131 18.13 22.03 -14.39
C MET A 131 18.48 23.40 -13.81
N LYS A 132 18.98 24.31 -14.66
CA LYS A 132 19.44 25.65 -14.28
C LYS A 132 18.33 26.72 -14.23
N ASP A 133 17.11 26.34 -14.59
CA ASP A 133 15.99 27.28 -14.62
C ASP A 133 15.62 27.73 -13.18
N PRO A 134 15.62 29.04 -12.89
CA PRO A 134 15.33 29.55 -11.55
C PRO A 134 13.89 29.26 -11.11
N GLU A 135 12.92 29.27 -12.01
CA GLU A 135 11.51 28.96 -11.70
C GLU A 135 11.37 27.52 -11.22
N ILE A 136 12.08 26.59 -11.86
CA ILE A 136 12.10 25.18 -11.46
C ILE A 136 12.71 25.03 -10.06
N GLN A 137 13.83 25.68 -9.79
CA GLN A 137 14.48 25.59 -8.48
C GLN A 137 13.66 26.27 -7.37
N ASP A 138 12.98 27.37 -7.67
CA ASP A 138 12.07 28.06 -6.75
C ASP A 138 10.82 27.23 -6.45
N PHE A 139 10.25 26.57 -7.45
CA PHE A 139 9.12 25.66 -7.26
C PHE A 139 9.51 24.48 -6.35
N ARG A 140 10.66 23.83 -6.63
CA ARG A 140 11.16 22.70 -5.82
C ARG A 140 11.34 23.06 -4.34
N ARG A 141 11.76 24.29 -4.04
CA ARG A 141 11.88 24.79 -2.65
C ARG A 141 10.52 25.14 -2.06
N SER A 142 9.71 25.91 -2.79
CA SER A 142 8.46 26.48 -2.28
C SER A 142 7.39 25.42 -2.03
N ILE A 143 7.29 24.39 -2.88
CA ILE A 143 6.27 23.35 -2.74
C ILE A 143 6.40 22.52 -1.46
N LEU A 144 7.57 22.51 -0.83
CA LEU A 144 7.81 21.81 0.44
C LEU A 144 6.99 22.40 1.60
N SER A 145 6.52 23.65 1.52
CA SER A 145 5.61 24.21 2.54
C SER A 145 4.26 23.49 2.51
N VAL A 146 3.72 23.22 1.32
CA VAL A 146 2.46 22.48 1.15
C VAL A 146 2.60 21.05 1.66
N CYS A 147 3.73 20.40 1.38
CA CYS A 147 4.03 19.06 1.91
C CYS A 147 4.07 19.06 3.45
N ARG A 148 4.70 20.08 4.04
CA ARG A 148 4.79 20.24 5.50
C ARG A 148 3.42 20.45 6.12
N GLU A 149 2.63 21.38 5.61
CA GLU A 149 1.27 21.66 6.10
C GLU A 149 0.39 20.40 6.05
N ALA A 150 0.46 19.64 4.94
CA ALA A 150 -0.26 18.37 4.82
C ALA A 150 0.26 17.28 5.77
N MET A 151 1.55 17.27 6.11
CA MET A 151 2.09 16.37 7.15
C MET A 151 1.58 16.76 8.54
N GLU A 152 1.62 18.04 8.88
CA GLU A 152 1.17 18.56 10.18
C GLU A 152 -0.33 18.30 10.41
N GLU A 153 -1.17 18.43 9.39
CA GLU A 153 -2.61 18.10 9.47
C GLU A 153 -2.84 16.60 9.75
N ARG A 154 -2.05 15.73 9.10
CA ARG A 154 -2.12 14.28 9.28
C ARG A 154 -1.64 13.83 10.65
N GLU A 155 -0.62 14.49 11.20
CA GLU A 155 -0.05 14.14 12.50
C GLU A 155 -0.79 14.79 13.67
N GLY A 156 -1.41 15.96 13.47
CA GLY A 156 -2.06 16.74 14.53
C GLY A 156 -3.21 16.03 15.26
N GLY A 157 -3.88 15.07 14.60
CA GLY A 157 -4.95 14.26 15.22
C GLY A 157 -4.51 12.86 15.69
N GLY A 158 -3.21 12.59 15.72
CA GLY A 158 -2.64 11.30 16.14
C GLY A 158 -3.07 10.13 15.25
N ALA A 159 -3.13 8.92 15.83
CA ALA A 159 -3.45 7.68 15.11
C ALA A 159 -4.80 7.74 14.36
N HIS A 160 -5.75 8.55 14.85
CA HIS A 160 -7.05 8.72 14.19
C HIS A 160 -6.96 9.52 12.88
N SER A 161 -6.21 10.63 12.88
CA SER A 161 -6.00 11.41 11.65
C SER A 161 -5.18 10.63 10.62
N GLN A 162 -4.16 9.91 11.08
CA GLN A 162 -3.39 8.99 10.22
C GLN A 162 -4.29 7.91 9.60
N ALA A 163 -5.20 7.33 10.38
CA ALA A 163 -6.16 6.35 9.85
C ALA A 163 -7.12 6.97 8.83
N LEU A 164 -7.58 8.21 9.03
CA LEU A 164 -8.43 8.91 8.06
C LEU A 164 -7.69 9.25 6.76
N TYR A 165 -6.38 9.55 6.83
CA TYR A 165 -5.57 9.76 5.64
C TYR A 165 -5.40 8.46 4.82
N VAL A 166 -5.10 7.34 5.49
CA VAL A 166 -4.91 6.04 4.81
C VAL A 166 -6.25 5.46 4.32
N TYR A 167 -7.31 5.65 5.09
CA TYR A 167 -8.64 5.10 4.85
C TYR A 167 -9.72 6.19 4.89
N PRO A 168 -9.75 7.11 3.91
CA PRO A 168 -10.72 8.19 3.90
C PRO A 168 -12.15 7.63 3.76
N PRO A 169 -13.14 8.21 4.45
CA PRO A 169 -14.53 7.80 4.30
C PRO A 169 -15.00 8.04 2.87
N ASN A 170 -15.37 6.97 2.16
CA ASN A 170 -15.99 7.09 0.85
C ASN A 170 -17.49 7.40 1.03
N VAL A 171 -17.83 8.69 1.04
CA VAL A 171 -19.17 9.20 1.32
C VAL A 171 -19.68 10.02 0.14
N GLU A 172 -20.99 9.96 -0.08
CA GLU A 172 -21.67 10.83 -1.05
C GLU A 172 -21.75 12.26 -0.53
N SER A 173 -21.78 13.24 -1.44
CA SER A 173 -21.84 14.65 -1.08
C SER A 173 -23.16 15.06 -0.41
N CYS A 174 -24.25 14.32 -0.65
CA CYS A 174 -25.57 14.61 -0.11
C CYS A 174 -26.08 13.48 0.81
N PRO A 175 -26.48 13.79 2.07
CA PRO A 175 -27.02 12.79 2.98
C PRO A 175 -28.47 12.39 2.64
N GLN A 176 -29.18 13.18 1.82
CA GLN A 176 -30.57 12.90 1.48
C GLN A 176 -30.65 11.81 0.41
N LEU A 177 -31.42 10.75 0.71
CA LEU A 177 -31.70 9.72 -0.29
C LEU A 177 -32.71 10.23 -1.32
N PRO A 178 -32.45 10.03 -2.63
CA PRO A 178 -33.46 10.20 -3.65
C PRO A 178 -34.72 9.37 -3.35
N GLN A 179 -35.90 9.92 -3.67
CA GLN A 179 -37.19 9.30 -3.34
C GLN A 179 -37.34 7.87 -3.88
N HIS A 180 -36.78 7.59 -5.08
CA HIS A 180 -36.82 6.27 -5.71
C HIS A 180 -35.95 5.21 -4.98
N ILE A 181 -34.99 5.65 -4.15
CA ILE A 181 -34.20 4.77 -3.27
C ILE A 181 -34.91 4.65 -1.92
N TYR A 182 -35.35 5.77 -1.36
CA TYR A 182 -36.05 5.78 -0.07
C TYR A 182 -37.31 4.90 -0.10
N SER A 183 -38.07 4.94 -1.19
CA SER A 183 -39.26 4.09 -1.39
C SER A 183 -38.96 2.58 -1.41
N LYS A 184 -37.71 2.17 -1.65
CA LYS A 184 -37.29 0.77 -1.57
C LYS A 184 -36.96 0.32 -0.13
N LEU A 185 -36.90 1.25 0.81
CA LEU A 185 -36.64 0.97 2.22
C LEU A 185 -37.92 0.57 2.95
N ASP A 186 -37.84 -0.42 3.83
CA ASP A 186 -38.95 -0.77 4.70
C ASP A 186 -39.07 0.25 5.85
N LYS A 187 -39.94 1.24 5.67
CA LYS A 187 -40.18 2.35 6.61
C LYS A 187 -38.88 3.10 6.96
N GLY A 188 -38.02 3.33 5.95
CA GLY A 188 -36.73 4.01 6.12
C GLY A 188 -35.67 3.20 6.86
N ARG A 189 -35.86 1.87 7.00
CA ARG A 189 -34.92 0.99 7.71
C ARG A 189 -34.14 0.08 6.78
N LEU A 190 -32.91 -0.22 7.19
CA LEU A 190 -31.99 -1.13 6.54
C LEU A 190 -31.76 -2.36 7.41
N ILE A 191 -31.57 -3.51 6.77
CA ILE A 191 -31.11 -4.73 7.44
C ILE A 191 -29.61 -4.85 7.21
N VAL A 192 -28.83 -4.64 8.27
CA VAL A 192 -27.36 -4.68 8.24
C VAL A 192 -26.88 -5.93 8.95
N THR A 193 -25.93 -6.64 8.35
CA THR A 193 -25.29 -7.81 8.99
C THR A 193 -23.87 -7.44 9.42
N ILE A 194 -23.60 -7.56 10.72
CA ILE A 194 -22.29 -7.29 11.33
C ILE A 194 -21.63 -8.62 11.71
N TRP A 195 -20.36 -8.75 11.39
CA TRP A 195 -19.56 -9.93 11.68
C TRP A 195 -18.49 -9.58 12.71
N VAL A 196 -18.39 -10.39 13.76
CA VAL A 196 -17.37 -10.26 14.82
C VAL A 196 -16.49 -11.49 14.77
N ILE A 197 -15.18 -11.29 14.71
CA ILE A 197 -14.19 -12.37 14.75
C ILE A 197 -13.75 -12.56 16.20
N VAL A 198 -13.89 -13.77 16.74
CA VAL A 198 -13.57 -14.08 18.13
C VAL A 198 -12.23 -14.82 18.22
N SER A 199 -11.22 -14.13 18.73
CA SER A 199 -9.90 -14.70 19.04
C SER A 199 -9.94 -15.56 20.31
N PRO A 200 -9.15 -16.65 20.42
CA PRO A 200 -8.14 -17.12 19.45
C PRO A 200 -8.72 -18.03 18.34
N SER A 201 -9.99 -18.45 18.46
CA SER A 201 -10.61 -19.43 17.55
C SER A 201 -10.78 -18.94 16.10
N ASN A 202 -10.65 -17.64 15.84
CA ASN A 202 -11.02 -16.98 14.58
C ASN A 202 -12.45 -17.30 14.11
N SER A 203 -13.33 -17.72 15.02
CA SER A 203 -14.73 -18.01 14.70
C SER A 203 -15.48 -16.72 14.40
N LYS A 204 -16.36 -16.76 13.40
CA LYS A 204 -17.15 -15.60 12.96
C LYS A 204 -18.54 -15.67 13.58
N GLN A 205 -18.88 -14.67 14.38
CA GLN A 205 -20.24 -14.49 14.92
C GLN A 205 -20.99 -13.44 14.12
N LYS A 206 -22.24 -13.73 13.75
CA LYS A 206 -23.09 -12.89 12.90
C LYS A 206 -24.18 -12.21 13.71
N TYR A 207 -24.33 -10.90 13.54
CA TYR A 207 -25.39 -10.08 14.13
C TYR A 207 -26.16 -9.33 13.04
N THR A 208 -27.38 -9.76 12.75
CA THR A 208 -28.29 -9.04 11.84
C THR A 208 -29.09 -7.97 12.60
N LEU A 209 -28.99 -6.71 12.22
CA LEU A 209 -29.67 -5.58 12.84
C LEU A 209 -30.64 -4.94 11.84
N LYS A 210 -31.80 -4.46 12.33
CA LYS A 210 -32.72 -3.63 11.55
C LYS A 210 -32.66 -2.20 12.11
N VAL A 211 -32.01 -1.32 11.38
CA VAL A 211 -31.62 0.04 11.83
C VAL A 211 -32.17 1.09 10.88
N SER A 212 -32.19 2.35 11.30
CA SER A 212 -32.58 3.44 10.39
C SER A 212 -31.47 3.68 9.35
N HIS A 213 -31.84 4.06 8.13
CA HIS A 213 -30.90 4.33 7.04
C HIS A 213 -29.88 5.46 7.31
N ASP A 214 -30.22 6.39 8.20
CA ASP A 214 -29.41 7.52 8.65
C ASP A 214 -28.61 7.22 9.94
N SER A 215 -28.56 5.95 10.37
CA SER A 215 -27.83 5.56 11.58
C SER A 215 -26.32 5.70 11.40
N LEU A 216 -25.66 6.32 12.37
CA LEU A 216 -24.21 6.48 12.39
C LEU A 216 -23.49 5.16 12.71
N PRO A 217 -22.23 4.95 12.26
CA PRO A 217 -21.44 3.77 12.60
C PRO A 217 -21.36 3.48 14.10
N GLU A 218 -21.18 4.51 14.93
CA GLU A 218 -21.15 4.35 16.40
C GLU A 218 -22.48 3.80 16.95
N GLN A 219 -23.62 4.15 16.34
CA GLN A 219 -24.93 3.65 16.73
C GLN A 219 -25.11 2.18 16.32
N LEU A 220 -24.59 1.78 15.15
CA LEU A 220 -24.56 0.39 14.71
C LEU A 220 -23.72 -0.49 15.64
N ILE A 221 -22.57 0.01 16.10
CA ILE A 221 -21.71 -0.67 17.08
C ILE A 221 -22.48 -0.82 18.40
N ALA A 222 -23.11 0.25 18.89
CA ALA A 222 -23.91 0.21 20.11
C ALA A 222 -25.05 -0.82 20.02
N GLU A 223 -25.79 -0.89 18.91
CA GLU A 223 -26.84 -1.88 18.69
C GLU A 223 -26.30 -3.32 18.62
N SER A 224 -25.10 -3.50 18.06
CA SER A 224 -24.42 -4.81 18.03
C SER A 224 -24.07 -5.29 19.43
N ILE A 225 -23.49 -4.41 20.25
CA ILE A 225 -23.16 -4.68 21.66
C ILE A 225 -24.44 -5.03 22.41
N ARG A 226 -25.50 -4.22 22.27
CA ARG A 226 -26.81 -4.51 22.89
C ARG A 226 -27.34 -5.88 22.49
N LYS A 227 -27.23 -6.26 21.22
CA LYS A 227 -27.69 -7.56 20.74
C LYS A 227 -26.87 -8.72 21.32
N LYS A 228 -25.55 -8.56 21.45
CA LYS A 228 -24.67 -9.56 22.08
C LYS A 228 -24.94 -9.69 23.58
N SER A 229 -25.12 -8.58 24.30
CA SER A 229 -25.36 -8.58 25.75
C SER A 229 -26.70 -9.15 26.17
N ARG A 230 -27.66 -9.37 25.25
CA ARG A 230 -28.94 -10.04 25.57
C ARG A 230 -28.77 -11.43 26.17
N SER A 231 -27.72 -12.15 25.79
CA SER A 231 -27.42 -13.47 26.37
C SER A 231 -26.67 -13.40 27.71
N MET A 232 -26.34 -12.20 28.20
CA MET A 232 -25.52 -11.98 29.39
C MET A 232 -26.33 -11.51 30.62
N HIS A 233 -27.66 -11.40 30.51
CA HIS A 233 -28.57 -11.00 31.60
C HIS A 233 -28.16 -9.73 32.37
N LEU A 234 -27.57 -8.75 31.68
CA LEU A 234 -27.14 -7.49 32.29
C LEU A 234 -28.34 -6.61 32.67
N SER A 235 -28.21 -5.88 33.78
CA SER A 235 -29.18 -4.85 34.15
C SER A 235 -29.16 -3.67 33.14
N PRO A 236 -30.24 -2.88 33.03
CA PRO A 236 -30.27 -1.72 32.11
C PRO A 236 -29.20 -0.66 32.39
N GLN A 237 -28.70 -0.58 33.63
CA GLN A 237 -27.60 0.31 34.00
C GLN A 237 -26.24 -0.27 33.56
N GLN A 238 -26.00 -1.55 33.84
CA GLN A 238 -24.79 -2.25 33.40
C GLN A 238 -24.66 -2.27 31.88
N LEU A 239 -25.76 -2.47 31.15
CA LEU A 239 -25.78 -2.43 29.69
C LEU A 239 -25.40 -1.05 29.15
N ARG A 240 -25.88 0.04 29.78
CA ARG A 240 -25.52 1.40 29.38
C ARG A 240 -24.03 1.68 29.56
N LEU A 241 -23.47 1.29 30.71
CA LEU A 241 -22.04 1.44 30.99
C LEU A 241 -21.21 0.63 29.99
N CYS A 242 -21.60 -0.62 29.72
CA CYS A 242 -20.94 -1.47 28.73
C CYS A 242 -20.95 -0.83 27.33
N VAL A 243 -22.09 -0.32 26.86
CA VAL A 243 -22.14 0.37 25.56
C VAL A 243 -21.22 1.59 25.56
N GLN A 244 -21.23 2.43 26.59
CA GLN A 244 -20.37 3.61 26.66
C GLN A 244 -18.88 3.28 26.66
N GLU A 245 -18.49 2.23 27.38
CA GLU A 245 -17.11 1.78 27.48
C GLU A 245 -16.57 1.22 26.16
N TYR A 246 -17.38 0.40 25.49
CA TYR A 246 -16.93 -0.39 24.32
C TYR A 246 -17.25 0.26 22.98
N GLN A 247 -18.22 1.18 22.88
CA GLN A 247 -18.64 1.78 21.60
C GLN A 247 -17.49 2.49 20.87
N GLY A 248 -16.57 3.11 21.59
CA GLY A 248 -15.40 3.79 21.01
C GLY A 248 -14.19 2.88 20.74
N GLN A 249 -14.26 1.60 21.12
CA GLN A 249 -13.14 0.65 20.98
C GLN A 249 -13.21 -0.16 19.67
N TYR A 250 -14.35 -0.12 18.98
CA TYR A 250 -14.56 -0.85 17.73
C TYR A 250 -14.70 0.10 16.55
N ILE A 251 -14.35 -0.40 15.36
CA ILE A 251 -14.57 0.25 14.07
C ILE A 251 -15.31 -0.71 13.15
N LEU A 252 -16.06 -0.17 12.19
CA LEU A 252 -16.73 -0.98 11.16
C LEU A 252 -15.83 -1.06 9.92
N LYS A 253 -15.59 -2.29 9.44
CA LYS A 253 -14.87 -2.53 8.18
C LYS A 253 -15.87 -3.02 7.12
N GLY A 254 -15.97 -2.29 6.02
CA GLY A 254 -16.75 -2.68 4.85
C GLY A 254 -15.99 -3.65 3.93
N PRO A 255 -16.68 -4.28 2.97
CA PRO A 255 -16.08 -5.23 2.03
C PRO A 255 -15.06 -4.60 1.05
N THR A 256 -15.15 -3.29 0.81
CA THR A 256 -14.26 -2.56 -0.11
C THR A 256 -13.47 -1.41 0.56
N ALA A 257 -13.71 -1.11 1.83
CA ALA A 257 -13.00 -0.05 2.58
C ALA A 257 -13.16 -0.21 4.10
N VAL A 258 -12.20 0.29 4.89
CA VAL A 258 -12.35 0.46 6.34
C VAL A 258 -13.19 1.72 6.58
N CYS A 259 -14.36 1.61 7.22
CA CYS A 259 -15.20 2.76 7.53
C CYS A 259 -14.76 3.35 8.87
N HIS A 260 -13.82 4.29 8.87
CA HIS A 260 -13.54 5.14 10.04
C HIS A 260 -14.50 6.32 10.05
N LEU A 261 -15.12 6.63 11.19
CA LEU A 261 -15.76 7.94 11.39
C LEU A 261 -15.78 8.29 12.89
N ARG A 262 -14.91 9.22 13.28
CA ARG A 262 -15.15 10.11 14.43
C ARG A 262 -14.66 11.50 14.04
N GLN A 263 -15.54 12.34 13.53
CA GLN A 263 -15.28 13.78 13.47
C GLN A 263 -16.10 14.39 14.62
N ARG A 264 -15.46 14.64 15.77
CA ARG A 264 -15.98 15.65 16.71
C ARG A 264 -15.39 16.99 16.29
N GLN A 265 -16.07 17.69 15.37
CA GLN A 265 -15.87 19.12 15.23
C GLN A 265 -16.72 19.88 16.27
N HIS A 266 -16.16 20.99 16.74
CA HIS A 266 -16.72 21.98 17.65
C HIS A 266 -18.13 22.48 17.23
N PRO A 267 -18.90 23.10 18.16
CA PRO A 267 -20.35 23.23 18.03
C PRO A 267 -20.70 24.35 17.05
N GLY A 268 -21.11 23.98 15.83
CA GLY A 268 -21.57 24.96 14.85
C GLY A 268 -22.37 24.36 13.70
N HIS A 269 -22.04 23.15 13.24
CA HIS A 269 -22.76 22.48 12.16
C HIS A 269 -22.95 20.99 12.49
N ARG A 270 -24.17 20.62 12.91
CA ARG A 270 -24.61 19.21 12.95
C ARG A 270 -24.83 18.73 11.52
N GLN A 271 -23.77 18.46 10.78
CA GLN A 271 -23.87 17.66 9.57
C GLN A 271 -23.68 16.20 9.97
N GLY A 272 -24.81 15.52 10.17
CA GLY A 272 -24.82 14.06 10.28
C GLY A 272 -24.32 13.47 8.97
N LEU A 273 -23.09 12.96 8.97
CA LEU A 273 -22.55 12.17 7.87
C LEU A 273 -23.34 10.86 7.79
N SER A 274 -24.44 10.91 7.05
CA SER A 274 -25.25 9.75 6.72
C SER A 274 -24.44 8.87 5.77
N VAL A 275 -24.09 7.66 6.22
CA VAL A 275 -23.46 6.62 5.38
C VAL A 275 -24.53 6.07 4.45
N CYS A 276 -24.93 6.84 3.46
CA CYS A 276 -26.04 6.48 2.58
C CYS A 276 -25.68 5.41 1.51
N LEU A 277 -24.40 5.08 1.25
CA LEU A 277 -24.06 4.42 -0.04
C LEU A 277 -23.10 3.22 -0.08
N SER A 278 -22.51 2.72 1.01
CA SER A 278 -21.93 1.35 0.98
C SER A 278 -23.04 0.26 1.03
N VAL A 279 -24.19 0.60 1.63
CA VAL A 279 -25.33 -0.32 1.79
C VAL A 279 -26.12 -0.52 0.49
N CYS A 280 -26.06 0.41 -0.46
CA CYS A 280 -26.71 0.24 -1.77
C CYS A 280 -25.85 -0.57 -2.76
N LEU A 281 -24.52 -0.38 -2.80
CA LEU A 281 -23.67 -1.04 -3.81
C LEU A 281 -23.45 -2.55 -3.59
N SER A 282 -23.38 -3.07 -2.35
CA SER A 282 -23.25 -4.52 -2.13
C SER A 282 -24.53 -5.30 -2.48
N VAL A 283 -25.69 -4.65 -2.30
CA VAL A 283 -27.00 -5.25 -2.61
C VAL A 283 -27.26 -5.22 -4.12
N CYS A 284 -26.83 -4.17 -4.84
CA CYS A 284 -26.92 -4.13 -6.30
C CYS A 284 -25.95 -5.10 -7.00
N LEU A 285 -24.69 -5.20 -6.55
CA LEU A 285 -23.73 -6.12 -7.18
C LEU A 285 -24.06 -7.60 -6.93
N SER A 286 -24.50 -7.97 -5.72
CA SER A 286 -24.85 -9.37 -5.42
C SER A 286 -26.09 -9.85 -6.17
N VAL A 287 -27.08 -8.98 -6.36
CA VAL A 287 -28.29 -9.30 -7.13
C VAL A 287 -27.98 -9.41 -8.63
N CYS A 288 -27.17 -8.51 -9.20
CA CYS A 288 -26.73 -8.62 -10.60
C CYS A 288 -25.86 -9.88 -10.85
N LEU A 289 -24.93 -10.21 -9.94
CA LEU A 289 -24.10 -11.42 -10.04
C LEU A 289 -24.92 -12.71 -9.88
N MET A 290 -25.87 -12.77 -8.94
CA MET A 290 -26.76 -13.93 -8.77
C MET A 290 -27.66 -14.16 -9.99
N ILE A 291 -28.17 -13.11 -10.61
CA ILE A 291 -29.02 -13.24 -11.80
C ILE A 291 -28.18 -13.70 -13.01
N CYS A 292 -27.00 -13.12 -13.25
CA CYS A 292 -26.13 -13.58 -14.33
C CYS A 292 -25.65 -15.03 -14.13
N LEU A 293 -25.24 -15.41 -12.90
CA LEU A 293 -24.83 -16.78 -12.61
C LEU A 293 -25.99 -17.78 -12.70
N SER A 294 -27.18 -17.44 -12.21
CA SER A 294 -28.33 -18.36 -12.29
C SER A 294 -28.81 -18.59 -13.73
N VAL A 295 -28.81 -17.55 -14.57
CA VAL A 295 -29.18 -17.66 -16.00
C VAL A 295 -28.15 -18.45 -16.79
N CYS A 296 -26.86 -18.23 -16.55
CA CYS A 296 -25.79 -19.01 -17.19
C CYS A 296 -25.77 -20.46 -16.71
N LEU A 297 -26.01 -20.73 -15.42
CA LEU A 297 -26.02 -22.12 -14.91
C LEU A 297 -27.24 -22.90 -15.40
N THR A 298 -28.41 -22.27 -15.46
CA THR A 298 -29.64 -22.95 -15.92
C THR A 298 -29.63 -23.21 -17.43
N THR A 299 -29.05 -22.31 -18.23
CA THR A 299 -28.86 -22.54 -19.67
C THR A 299 -27.82 -23.62 -19.95
N CYS A 300 -26.70 -23.65 -19.22
CA CYS A 300 -25.70 -24.71 -19.35
C CYS A 300 -26.21 -26.08 -18.84
N LEU A 301 -26.96 -26.12 -17.73
CA LEU A 301 -27.50 -27.39 -17.20
C LEU A 301 -28.67 -27.94 -18.02
N SER A 302 -29.45 -27.08 -18.67
CA SER A 302 -30.50 -27.53 -19.60
C SER A 302 -29.90 -28.04 -20.91
N ALA A 303 -28.82 -27.43 -21.40
CA ALA A 303 -28.07 -27.93 -22.56
C ALA A 303 -27.42 -29.30 -22.28
N CYS A 304 -26.83 -29.51 -21.08
CA CYS A 304 -26.21 -30.78 -20.71
C CYS A 304 -27.20 -31.90 -20.34
N ARG A 305 -28.48 -31.59 -20.09
CA ARG A 305 -29.54 -32.60 -19.86
C ARG A 305 -30.31 -32.97 -21.13
N SER A 306 -30.04 -32.28 -22.22
CA SER A 306 -30.66 -32.51 -23.53
C SER A 306 -29.68 -33.12 -24.56
N MET A 307 -28.49 -33.56 -24.11
CA MET A 307 -27.57 -34.43 -24.85
C MET A 307 -27.47 -35.77 -24.13
#